data_AF-A0A9X1FD06-F1
#
_entry.id   AF-A0A9X1FD06-F1
#
_cell.length_a   1.000
_cell.length_b   1.000
_cell.length_c   1.000
_cell.angle_alpha   90.00
_cell.angle_beta   90.00
_cell.angle_gamma   90.00
#
_symmetry.space_group_name_H-M   'P 1'
#
loop_
_entity.id
_entity.type
_entity.pdbx_description
1 polymer ?
#
loop_
_entity_poly.entity_id
_entity_poly.type
_entity_poly.pdbx_seq_one_letter_code
_entity_poly.pdbx_strand_id
1 'polypeptide(L)' 'MRFSQEEKYEIISLVEGSDLGVNRTLKELKIPKRTFYNWYGRYKESGYDGLAPNNRKARSQWNRIPDQIRNQVV' A
#
# COMPACT_ATOMS: atom_id res chain seq x y z
N MET A 1 -0.05 9.71 3.62
CA MET A 1 -1.07 8.81 4.22
C MET A 1 -0.74 7.38 3.79
N ARG A 2 -0.65 6.44 4.73
CA ARG A 2 -0.28 5.05 4.44
C ARG A 2 -1.53 4.21 4.65
N PHE A 3 -2.11 3.72 3.55
CA PHE A 3 -3.29 2.88 3.61
C PHE A 3 -2.88 1.43 3.88
N SER A 4 -3.60 0.78 4.79
CA SER A 4 -3.56 -0.66 5.02
C SER A 4 -4.02 -1.41 3.76
N GLN A 5 -3.85 -2.73 3.77
CA GLN A 5 -4.34 -3.56 2.67
C GLN A 5 -5.88 -3.54 2.62
N GLU A 6 -6.51 -3.64 3.78
CA GLU A 6 -7.96 -3.61 3.98
C GLU A 6 -8.57 -2.28 3.53
N GLU A 7 -8.01 -1.15 3.98
CA GLU A 7 -8.51 0.18 3.59
C GLU A 7 -8.49 0.37 2.06
N LYS A 8 -7.45 -0.11 1.37
CA LYS A 8 -7.39 -0.03 -0.09
C LYS A 8 -8.48 -0.87 -0.76
N TYR A 9 -8.78 -2.04 -0.20
CA TYR A 9 -9.80 -2.93 -0.73
C TYR A 9 -11.20 -2.37 -0.52
N GLU A 10 -11.47 -1.78 0.64
CA GLU A 10 -12.73 -1.08 0.91
C GLU A 10 -12.91 0.10 -0.06
N ILE A 11 -11.86 0.88 -0.30
CA ILE A 11 -11.88 1.97 -1.27
C ILE A 11 -12.19 1.45 -2.69
N ILE A 12 -11.60 0.32 -3.10
CA ILE A 12 -11.88 -0.28 -4.41
C ILE A 12 -13.34 -0.73 -4.49
N SER A 13 -13.83 -1.45 -3.49
CA SER A 13 -15.21 -1.94 -3.44
C SER A 13 -16.21 -0.78 -3.44
N LEU A 14 -15.94 0.29 -2.70
CA LEU A 14 -16.77 1.48 -2.64
C LEU A 14 -16.79 2.22 -3.97
N VAL A 15 -15.66 2.29 -4.69
CA VAL A 15 -15.59 2.93 -6.00
C VAL A 15 -16.29 2.08 -7.08
N GLU A 16 -16.19 0.74 -7.02
CA GLU A 16 -16.89 -0.17 -7.93
C GLU A 16 -18.42 -0.13 -7.75
N GLY A 17 -18.90 -0.02 -6.50
CA GLY A 17 -20.32 0.06 -6.18
C GLY A 17 -20.93 1.48 -6.28
N SER A 18 -20.14 2.49 -6.65
CA SER A 18 -20.62 3.89 -6.66
C SER A 18 -21.23 4.29 -8.00
N ASP A 19 -22.47 4.77 -7.96
CA ASP A 19 -23.17 5.34 -9.12
C ASP A 19 -22.61 6.72 -9.56
N LEU A 20 -21.82 7.37 -8.71
CA LEU A 20 -21.28 8.72 -8.95
C LEU A 20 -20.13 8.75 -9.98
N GLY A 21 -19.65 7.56 -10.38
CA GLY A 21 -18.54 7.37 -11.29
C GLY A 21 -17.17 7.60 -10.65
N VAL A 22 -16.18 6.80 -11.05
CA VAL A 22 -14.84 6.72 -10.44
C VAL A 22 -14.20 8.07 -10.15
N ASN A 23 -14.23 9.01 -11.09
CA ASN A 23 -13.56 10.31 -10.94
C ASN A 23 -14.18 11.18 -9.83
N ARG A 24 -15.49 11.12 -9.65
CA ARG A 24 -16.20 11.92 -8.65
C ARG A 24 -16.00 11.32 -7.26
N THR A 25 -16.17 10.00 -7.14
CA THR A 25 -15.94 9.26 -5.89
C THR A 25 -14.51 9.46 -5.39
N LEU A 26 -13.50 9.35 -6.26
CA LEU A 26 -12.10 9.59 -5.86
C LEU A 26 -11.83 11.04 -5.42
N LYS A 27 -12.52 12.02 -6.01
CA LYS A 27 -12.40 13.43 -5.60
C LYS A 27 -12.97 13.65 -4.20
N GLU A 28 -14.11 13.01 -3.89
CA GLU A 28 -14.73 13.07 -2.57
C GLU A 28 -13.87 12.39 -1.49
N LEU A 29 -13.29 11.22 -1.83
CA LEU A 29 -12.33 10.52 -0.96
C LEU A 29 -10.96 11.20 -0.86
N LYS A 30 -10.72 12.26 -1.65
CA LYS A 30 -9.43 12.96 -1.77
C LYS A 30 -8.26 12.03 -2.15
N ILE A 31 -8.54 11.02 -2.97
CA ILE A 31 -7.56 10.05 -3.45
C ILE A 31 -7.09 10.44 -4.86
N PRO A 32 -5.78 10.61 -5.10
CA PRO A 32 -5.27 10.86 -6.44
C PRO A 32 -5.58 9.69 -7.38
N LYS A 33 -6.07 9.97 -8.58
CA LYS A 33 -6.41 8.95 -9.61
C LYS A 33 -5.26 7.96 -9.85
N ARG A 34 -4.03 8.47 -9.96
CA ARG A 34 -2.82 7.65 -10.16
C ARG A 34 -2.64 6.61 -9.05
N THR A 35 -2.89 7.01 -7.80
CA THR A 35 -2.79 6.11 -6.64
C THR A 35 -3.83 5.01 -6.72
N PHE A 36 -5.09 5.38 -7.00
CA PHE A 36 -6.18 4.42 -7.15
C PHE A 36 -5.90 3.40 -8.26
N TYR A 37 -5.59 3.85 -9.47
CA TYR A 37 -5.35 2.94 -10.60
C TYR A 37 -4.12 2.05 -10.39
N ASN A 38 -3.09 2.51 -9.67
CA ASN A 38 -1.97 1.65 -9.29
C ASN A 38 -2.39 0.50 -8.36
N TRP A 39 -3.29 0.77 -7.41
CA TRP A 39 -3.84 -0.28 -6.53
C TRP A 39 -4.80 -1.18 -7.29
N TYR A 40 -5.69 -0.60 -8.07
CA TYR A 40 -6.67 -1.33 -8.87
C TYR A 40 -6.00 -2.28 -9.88
N GLY A 41 -4.91 -1.85 -10.53
CA GLY A 41 -4.12 -2.72 -11.40
C GLY A 41 -3.54 -3.93 -10.66
N ARG A 42 -2.94 -3.70 -9.48
CA ARG A 42 -2.41 -4.80 -8.64
C ARG A 42 -3.50 -5.72 -8.11
N TYR A 43 -4.65 -5.14 -7.76
CA TYR A 43 -5.82 -5.90 -7.34
C TYR A 43 -6.34 -6.78 -8.48
N LYS A 44 -6.38 -6.27 -9.71
CA LYS A 44 -6.78 -7.05 -10.88
C LYS A 44 -5.80 -8.18 -11.20
N GLU A 45 -4.51 -7.98 -10.98
CA GLU A 45 -3.46 -8.97 -11.28
C GLU A 45 -3.31 -10.03 -10.17
N SER A 46 -3.38 -9.64 -8.91
CA SER A 46 -3.02 -10.49 -7.75
C SER A 46 -4.10 -10.52 -6.65
N GLY A 47 -5.30 -10.01 -6.93
CA GLY A 47 -6.40 -9.97 -5.97
C GLY A 47 -6.09 -9.12 -4.74
N TYR A 48 -6.72 -9.47 -3.62
CA TYR A 48 -6.53 -8.79 -2.35
C TYR A 48 -5.06 -8.74 -1.91
N ASP A 49 -4.29 -9.80 -2.15
CA ASP A 49 -2.87 -9.90 -1.77
C ASP A 49 -1.99 -8.88 -2.52
N GLY A 50 -2.38 -8.48 -3.73
CA GLY A 50 -1.70 -7.43 -4.50
C GLY A 50 -1.74 -6.04 -3.83
N LEU A 51 -2.67 -5.83 -2.89
CA LEU A 51 -2.83 -4.59 -2.13
C LEU A 51 -1.96 -4.53 -0.87
N ALA A 52 -1.38 -5.67 -0.48
CA ALA A 52 -0.49 -5.76 0.67
C ALA A 52 0.61 -4.70 0.59
N PRO A 53 1.00 -4.08 1.72
CA PRO A 53 2.13 -3.17 1.73
C PRO A 53 3.36 -3.92 1.21
N ASN A 54 3.97 -3.42 0.14
CA ASN A 54 5.23 -3.96 -0.33
C ASN A 54 6.22 -3.86 0.83
N ASN A 55 6.63 -5.02 1.35
CA ASN A 55 7.67 -5.13 2.36
C ASN A 55 9.00 -4.80 1.67
N ARG A 56 9.15 -3.53 1.28
CA ARG A 56 10.45 -2.92 1.05
C ARG A 56 11.10 -3.03 2.41
N LYS A 57 11.79 -4.16 2.65
CA LYS A 57 12.74 -4.33 3.75
C LYS A 57 13.41 -2.97 3.84
N ALA A 58 13.18 -2.26 4.93
CA ALA A 58 13.76 -0.96 5.11
C ALA A 58 15.23 -1.18 4.79
N ARG A 59 15.72 -0.63 3.67
CA ARG A 59 17.16 -0.58 3.40
C ARG A 59 17.70 0.48 4.35
N SER A 60 17.48 0.31 5.64
CA SER A 60 18.27 0.90 6.70
C SER A 60 19.55 0.08 6.74
N GLN A 61 20.30 0.16 5.64
CA GLN A 61 21.66 -0.34 5.54
C GLN A 61 22.55 0.87 5.34
N TRP A 62 22.55 1.73 6.35
CA TRP A 62 23.68 2.64 6.51
C TRP A 62 24.43 2.38 7.81
N ASN A 63 23.77 1.86 8.86
CA ASN A 63 24.39 1.61 10.18
C ASN A 63 24.00 0.24 10.80
N ARG A 64 24.02 -0.88 10.05
CA ARG A 64 23.82 -2.21 10.67
C ARG A 64 25.17 -2.76 11.13
N ILE A 65 25.48 -2.60 12.42
CA ILE A 65 26.63 -3.27 13.07
C ILE A 65 26.43 -4.79 12.91
N PRO A 66 27.41 -5.54 12.35
CA PRO A 66 27.32 -6.98 12.21
C PRO A 66 27.02 -7.67 13.54
N ASP A 67 26.15 -8.69 13.51
CA ASP A 67 25.76 -9.46 14.70
C ASP A 67 26.98 -10.08 15.41
N GLN A 68 28.10 -10.29 14.71
CA GLN A 68 29.39 -10.71 15.26
C GLN A 68 30.00 -9.72 16.29
N ILE A 69 29.73 -8.42 16.19
CA ILE A 69 30.29 -7.40 17.10
C ILE A 69 29.43 -7.25 18.36
N ARG A 70 28.14 -7.65 18.31
CA ARG A 70 27.21 -7.56 19.45
C ARG A 70 27.59 -8.46 20.63
N ASN A 71 28.35 -9.54 20.40
CA ASN A 71 28.78 -10.47 21.44
C ASN A 71 30.11 -10.08 22.12
N GLN A 72 30.73 -8.95 21.76
CA GLN A 72 31.97 -8.46 22.39
C GLN A 72 31.74 -7.36 23.43
N VAL A 73 30.48 -7.02 23.73
CA VAL A 73 30.12 -6.07 24.78
C VAL A 73 29.25 -6.79 25.83
N VAL A 74 29.91 -7.63 26.62
CA VAL A 74 29.48 -8.02 27.98
C VAL A 74 30.69 -7.86 28.89
#